data_AF-A0A4R7W6B4-F1
#
_entry.id   AF-A0A4R7W6B4-F1
#
_cell.length_a   1.000
_cell.length_b   1.000
_cell.length_c   1.000
_cell.angle_alpha   90.00
_cell.angle_beta   90.00
_cell.angle_gamma   90.00
#
_symmetry.space_group_name_H-M   'P 1'
#
loop_
_entity.id
_entity.type
_entity.pdbx_description
1 polymer ?
#
loop_
_entity_poly.entity_id
_entity_poly.type
_entity_poly.pdbx_seq_one_letter_code
_entity_poly.pdbx_strand_id
1 'polypeptide(L)'
;MTPKPKGPHGGGHSEGGDGSTGKPHDGTGSGGDGSTSGKPSTVHGGIDASKGMTSAMDATGKAAEAGRPPSPTAGGSSTTTPAAKPPPKGYPPAPTTPPKNTDIAHTPESETHIITGDGGRQGGHLAGTGFSKKTEFPKSWDKAKILDAAHQVTQSGPPSKGPYPTKDANGDPAWAYDYTGVVDGVTVKTTVLANGEIRTAYPPNGADPGVITNPPAPNPAPKGIPMSNPPHYSNPDAGGDGSWTWEGPKGDKVIRVVQDASGNVTTTDITPPKPKK
;
A
#
# COMPACT_ATOMS: atom_id res chain seq x y z
N MET A 1 15.56 55.19 -20.36
CA MET A 1 15.14 55.85 -19.10
C MET A 1 14.45 54.81 -18.25
N THR A 2 15.12 54.31 -17.21
CA THR A 2 14.66 53.24 -16.32
C THR A 2 14.45 53.82 -14.92
N PRO A 3 13.31 53.57 -14.24
CA PRO A 3 13.17 53.91 -12.83
C PRO A 3 13.77 52.81 -11.93
N LYS A 4 14.56 53.25 -10.96
CA LYS A 4 15.14 52.48 -9.84
C LYS A 4 14.07 52.20 -8.76
N PRO A 5 14.20 51.14 -7.93
CA PRO A 5 13.20 50.73 -6.96
C PRO A 5 13.34 51.42 -5.60
N LYS A 6 12.23 51.53 -4.86
CA LYS A 6 12.15 51.94 -3.46
C LYS A 6 11.66 50.76 -2.59
N GLY A 7 12.51 50.28 -1.67
CA GLY A 7 12.07 49.92 -0.30
C GLY A 7 12.19 51.18 0.59
N PRO A 8 12.03 51.14 1.94
CA PRO A 8 12.07 49.98 2.87
C PRO A 8 11.05 50.04 4.06
N HIS A 9 11.21 49.12 5.04
CA HIS A 9 10.70 49.10 6.44
C HIS A 9 9.22 48.68 6.67
N GLY A 10 8.80 47.99 7.73
CA GLY A 10 9.39 47.43 8.96
C GLY A 10 8.46 46.27 9.44
N GLY A 11 8.85 45.35 10.32
CA GLY A 11 9.07 45.58 11.76
C GLY A 11 7.77 45.33 12.53
N GLY A 12 7.65 44.20 13.23
CA GLY A 12 6.49 43.90 14.07
C GLY A 12 6.53 42.51 14.74
N HIS A 13 7.25 42.43 15.86
CA HIS A 13 7.13 41.37 16.86
C HIS A 13 5.85 41.56 17.68
N SER A 14 5.20 40.46 18.06
CA SER A 14 4.35 40.42 19.26
C SER A 14 4.48 39.06 19.94
N GLU A 15 5.06 39.10 21.13
CA GLU A 15 5.02 38.10 22.21
C GLU A 15 3.68 38.17 22.97
N GLY A 16 3.40 37.11 23.74
CA GLY A 16 2.67 37.21 25.01
C GLY A 16 1.25 36.64 25.01
N GLY A 17 0.98 35.69 25.91
CA GLY A 17 -0.36 35.17 26.14
C GLY A 17 -0.43 33.86 26.93
N ASP A 18 0.26 33.79 28.06
CA ASP A 18 0.07 32.84 29.14
C ASP A 18 -1.26 33.08 29.89
N GLY A 19 -1.94 32.00 30.28
CA GLY A 19 -3.24 32.10 30.96
C GLY A 19 -3.75 30.76 31.48
N SER A 20 -3.03 30.18 32.44
CA SER A 20 -3.52 29.12 33.31
C SER A 20 -4.28 29.73 34.50
N THR A 21 -5.49 29.23 34.81
CA THR A 21 -5.99 28.97 36.19
C THR A 21 -7.44 28.48 36.14
N GLY A 22 -7.77 27.41 36.87
CA GLY A 22 -9.16 27.05 37.16
C GLY A 22 -9.41 25.58 37.53
N LYS A 23 -9.11 25.21 38.78
CA LYS A 23 -9.62 24.02 39.52
C LYS A 23 -10.55 24.56 40.62
N PRO A 24 -11.24 23.75 41.45
CA PRO A 24 -12.09 22.58 41.22
C PRO A 24 -13.55 22.86 41.69
N HIS A 25 -14.50 21.96 41.42
CA HIS A 25 -15.77 21.94 42.17
C HIS A 25 -16.02 20.55 42.77
N ASP A 26 -15.96 20.51 44.09
CA ASP A 26 -16.58 19.51 44.96
C ASP A 26 -18.04 19.91 45.20
N GLY A 27 -18.97 18.94 45.21
CA GLY A 27 -20.39 19.22 45.37
C GLY A 27 -21.25 17.96 45.48
N THR A 28 -21.33 17.46 46.71
CA THR A 28 -22.07 16.33 47.28
C THR A 28 -23.61 16.41 47.19
N GLY A 29 -24.27 15.25 47.07
CA GLY A 29 -25.71 15.00 47.32
C GLY A 29 -26.19 13.77 46.55
N SER A 30 -26.28 12.52 47.04
CA SER A 30 -26.82 11.89 48.26
C SER A 30 -28.31 11.49 48.18
N GLY A 31 -28.56 10.16 48.34
CA GLY A 31 -29.85 9.44 48.39
C GLY A 31 -29.99 8.44 47.22
N GLY A 32 -29.78 7.13 47.35
CA GLY A 32 -30.36 6.11 48.27
C GLY A 32 -31.26 5.19 47.41
N ASP A 33 -31.36 3.86 47.46
CA ASP A 33 -30.91 2.78 48.35
C ASP A 33 -31.00 1.45 47.56
N GLY A 34 -30.26 0.40 47.95
CA GLY A 34 -30.62 -0.96 47.51
C GLY A 34 -29.52 -2.03 47.44
N SER A 35 -29.09 -2.53 48.60
CA SER A 35 -28.86 -3.96 48.89
C SER A 35 -27.90 -4.81 48.01
N THR A 36 -26.69 -5.11 48.53
CA THR A 36 -26.25 -6.45 49.00
C THR A 36 -24.72 -6.64 48.95
N SER A 37 -24.15 -6.88 50.14
CA SER A 37 -23.13 -7.90 50.45
C SER A 37 -21.84 -8.02 49.63
N GLY A 38 -20.71 -7.69 50.28
CA GLY A 38 -19.45 -8.45 50.14
C GLY A 38 -18.22 -7.69 49.65
N LYS A 39 -17.34 -7.30 50.58
CA LYS A 39 -15.96 -6.86 50.31
C LYS A 39 -15.14 -7.96 49.62
N PRO A 40 -14.32 -7.67 48.58
CA PRO A 40 -13.20 -8.53 48.21
C PRO A 40 -11.94 -8.15 49.02
N SER A 41 -11.34 -9.11 49.72
CA SER A 41 -10.00 -8.96 50.29
C SER A 41 -8.94 -9.24 49.24
N THR A 42 -8.09 -8.26 48.94
CA THR A 42 -6.92 -8.44 48.09
C THR A 42 -5.80 -9.09 48.92
N VAL A 43 -5.69 -10.42 48.84
CA VAL A 43 -4.51 -11.15 49.30
C VAL A 43 -3.66 -11.45 48.07
N HIS A 44 -2.54 -10.75 47.93
CA HIS A 44 -1.52 -11.12 46.96
C HIS A 44 -0.73 -12.32 47.49
N GLY A 45 -1.07 -13.52 47.01
CA GLY A 45 -0.20 -14.69 47.11
C GLY A 45 0.93 -14.57 46.09
N GLY A 46 2.17 -14.60 46.56
CA GLY A 46 3.36 -14.58 45.70
C GLY A 46 3.40 -15.80 44.79
N ILE A 47 3.46 -15.57 43.48
CA ILE A 47 3.77 -16.60 42.49
C ILE A 47 5.29 -16.64 42.34
N ASP A 48 5.90 -17.71 42.83
CA ASP A 48 7.29 -18.05 42.58
C ASP A 48 7.42 -18.60 41.15
N ALA A 49 7.95 -17.78 40.24
CA ALA A 49 8.07 -18.08 38.81
C ALA A 49 9.12 -19.17 38.49
N SER A 50 9.79 -19.74 39.50
CA SER A 50 10.86 -20.74 39.30
C SER A 50 10.38 -22.20 39.26
N LYS A 51 9.11 -22.49 39.57
CA LYS A 51 8.56 -23.87 39.59
C LYS A 51 7.70 -24.27 38.38
N GLY A 52 7.49 -23.36 37.42
CA GLY A 52 6.59 -23.59 36.28
C GLY A 52 7.23 -24.17 35.01
N MET A 53 8.56 -24.28 34.94
CA MET A 53 9.25 -24.70 33.69
C MET A 53 9.69 -26.18 33.67
N THR A 54 9.61 -26.91 34.78
CA THR A 54 10.18 -28.27 34.86
C THR A 54 9.19 -29.38 34.50
N SER A 55 7.87 -29.14 34.54
CA SER A 55 6.87 -30.19 34.24
C SER A 55 6.55 -30.36 32.75
N ALA A 56 6.93 -29.41 31.89
CA ALA A 56 6.64 -29.49 30.46
C ALA A 56 7.72 -30.26 29.66
N MET A 57 8.97 -30.32 30.16
CA MET A 57 10.05 -31.06 29.50
C MET A 57 10.06 -32.57 29.86
N ASP A 58 9.55 -32.95 31.04
CA ASP A 58 9.47 -34.35 31.47
C ASP A 58 8.39 -35.18 30.74
N ALA A 59 7.38 -34.53 30.14
CA ALA A 59 6.34 -35.22 29.36
C ALA A 59 6.79 -35.54 27.91
N THR A 60 7.78 -34.84 27.38
CA THR A 60 8.32 -35.07 26.02
C THR A 60 9.40 -36.17 26.00
N GLY A 61 10.08 -36.42 27.13
CA GLY A 61 11.09 -37.48 27.23
C GLY A 61 10.55 -38.91 27.30
N LYS A 62 9.35 -39.14 27.85
CA LYS A 62 8.84 -40.50 28.13
C LYS A 62 7.98 -41.14 27.02
N ALA A 63 7.68 -40.42 25.94
CA ALA A 63 7.02 -41.01 24.76
C ALA A 63 8.02 -41.54 23.71
N ALA A 64 9.32 -41.29 23.88
CA ALA A 64 10.37 -41.66 22.92
C ALA A 64 10.97 -43.06 23.15
N GLU A 65 10.60 -43.78 24.21
CA GLU A 65 11.35 -44.97 24.67
C GLU A 65 10.57 -46.31 24.71
N ALA A 66 9.32 -46.34 24.24
CA ALA A 66 8.53 -47.57 24.17
C ALA A 66 8.00 -47.84 22.76
N GLY A 67 8.84 -48.37 21.86
CA GLY A 67 8.37 -48.78 20.53
C GLY A 67 9.41 -49.14 19.47
N ARG A 68 10.47 -49.89 19.81
CA ARG A 68 11.25 -50.66 18.81
C ARG A 68 11.31 -52.12 19.27
N PRO A 69 10.87 -53.08 18.42
CA PRO A 69 11.83 -53.86 17.62
C PRO A 69 11.23 -54.40 16.28
N PRO A 70 11.94 -55.25 15.50
CA PRO A 70 13.23 -55.07 14.86
C PRO A 70 13.12 -55.07 13.31
N SER A 71 14.15 -54.56 12.63
CA SER A 71 14.31 -54.70 11.17
C SER A 71 14.61 -56.15 10.79
N PRO A 72 14.19 -56.63 9.59
CA PRO A 72 15.09 -56.46 8.44
C PRO A 72 14.37 -56.19 7.10
N THR A 73 15.13 -55.61 6.17
CA THR A 73 15.03 -55.74 4.69
C THR A 73 14.52 -54.51 3.92
N ALA A 74 15.49 -53.84 3.31
CA ALA A 74 15.51 -53.19 1.99
C ALA A 74 14.37 -52.26 1.53
N GLY A 75 14.74 -50.99 1.34
CA GLY A 75 14.37 -50.23 0.14
C GLY A 75 13.08 -49.40 0.20
N GLY A 76 13.22 -48.08 0.37
CA GLY A 76 12.16 -47.12 0.09
C GLY A 76 12.00 -46.07 1.17
N SER A 77 12.91 -45.08 1.20
CA SER A 77 12.73 -43.87 1.99
C SER A 77 11.58 -43.06 1.38
N SER A 78 10.36 -43.21 1.91
CA SER A 78 9.28 -42.29 1.64
C SER A 78 9.43 -41.08 2.55
N THR A 79 10.03 -40.01 2.02
CA THR A 79 9.87 -38.68 2.58
C THR A 79 8.39 -38.32 2.48
N THR A 80 7.68 -38.33 3.61
CA THR A 80 6.32 -37.82 3.71
C THR A 80 6.36 -36.30 3.60
N THR A 81 6.30 -35.81 2.35
CA THR A 81 6.05 -34.39 2.06
C THR A 81 4.72 -34.00 2.73
N PRO A 82 4.68 -32.95 3.57
CA PRO A 82 3.43 -32.44 4.11
C PRO A 82 2.48 -32.12 2.96
N ALA A 83 1.26 -32.64 3.02
CA ALA A 83 0.24 -32.40 1.99
C ALA A 83 0.07 -30.88 1.81
N ALA A 84 0.30 -30.40 0.58
CA ALA A 84 0.14 -28.99 0.24
C ALA A 84 -1.28 -28.54 0.61
N LYS A 85 -1.39 -27.38 1.28
CA LYS A 85 -2.68 -26.75 1.57
C LYS A 85 -3.48 -26.64 0.27
N PRO A 86 -4.75 -27.09 0.23
CA PRO A 86 -5.55 -27.00 -0.99
C PRO A 86 -5.62 -25.54 -1.48
N PRO A 87 -5.59 -25.31 -2.81
CA PRO A 87 -5.62 -23.97 -3.36
C PRO A 87 -6.92 -23.26 -2.96
N PRO A 88 -6.93 -21.91 -2.91
CA PRO A 88 -8.17 -21.17 -2.71
C PRO A 88 -9.22 -21.56 -3.75
N LYS A 89 -10.50 -21.50 -3.38
CA LYS A 89 -11.61 -21.90 -4.27
C LYS A 89 -11.54 -21.12 -5.59
N GLY A 90 -11.58 -21.85 -6.71
CA GLY A 90 -11.52 -21.28 -8.06
C GLY A 90 -10.11 -21.12 -8.63
N TYR A 91 -9.05 -21.38 -7.85
CA TYR A 91 -7.68 -21.35 -8.36
C TYR A 91 -7.27 -22.73 -8.90
N PRO A 92 -6.49 -22.78 -9.99
CA PRO A 92 -5.77 -23.99 -10.34
C PRO A 92 -4.76 -24.35 -9.23
N PRO A 93 -4.22 -25.58 -9.20
CA PRO A 93 -3.12 -25.94 -8.30
C PRO A 93 -1.97 -24.92 -8.38
N ALA A 94 -1.37 -24.60 -7.23
CA ALA A 94 -0.24 -23.68 -7.21
C ALA A 94 0.93 -24.25 -8.05
N PRO A 95 1.54 -23.46 -8.95
CA PRO A 95 2.69 -23.92 -9.70
C PRO A 95 3.87 -24.18 -8.77
N THR A 96 4.63 -25.24 -9.04
CA THR A 96 5.80 -25.63 -8.23
C THR A 96 7.07 -24.87 -8.61
N THR A 97 7.06 -24.17 -9.75
CA THR A 97 8.17 -23.35 -10.23
C THR A 97 7.63 -22.03 -10.80
N PRO A 98 8.38 -20.92 -10.70
CA PRO A 98 8.04 -19.68 -11.39
C PRO A 98 8.12 -19.84 -12.92
N PRO A 99 7.47 -18.95 -13.69
CA PRO A 99 7.65 -18.90 -15.14
C PRO A 99 9.13 -18.74 -15.49
N LYS A 100 9.55 -19.33 -16.60
CA LYS A 100 10.94 -19.20 -17.06
C LYS A 100 11.20 -17.76 -17.47
N ASN A 101 12.41 -17.29 -17.22
CA ASN A 101 12.89 -15.98 -17.64
C ASN A 101 12.58 -15.61 -19.10
N THR A 102 12.64 -16.59 -20.02
CA THR A 102 12.34 -16.41 -21.46
C THR A 102 10.86 -16.23 -21.78
N ASP A 103 9.99 -16.63 -20.85
CA ASP A 103 8.54 -16.58 -20.99
C ASP A 103 7.97 -15.32 -20.31
N ILE A 104 8.81 -14.53 -19.63
CA ILE A 104 8.39 -13.30 -18.94
C ILE A 104 8.40 -12.13 -19.92
N ALA A 105 7.25 -11.48 -20.09
CA ALA A 105 7.10 -10.35 -21.01
C ALA A 105 6.03 -9.34 -20.56
N HIS A 106 6.11 -8.14 -21.12
CA HIS A 106 5.03 -7.16 -21.05
C HIS A 106 3.95 -7.48 -22.10
N THR A 107 2.70 -7.16 -21.78
CA THR A 107 1.60 -7.10 -22.73
C THR A 107 1.18 -5.64 -22.92
N PRO A 108 0.55 -5.26 -24.05
CA PRO A 108 0.06 -3.89 -24.24
C PRO A 108 -0.82 -3.38 -23.09
N GLU A 109 -1.64 -4.27 -22.52
CA GLU A 109 -2.50 -4.00 -21.38
C GLU A 109 -1.67 -3.74 -20.12
N SER A 110 -0.64 -4.56 -19.87
CA SER A 110 0.21 -4.39 -18.70
C SER A 110 1.09 -3.15 -18.79
N GLU A 111 1.58 -2.79 -19.98
CA GLU A 111 2.28 -1.52 -20.20
C GLU A 111 1.38 -0.33 -19.84
N THR A 112 0.15 -0.33 -20.33
CA THR A 112 -0.82 0.74 -20.03
C THR A 112 -1.10 0.81 -18.52
N HIS A 113 -1.32 -0.35 -17.90
CA HIS A 113 -1.54 -0.44 -16.46
C HIS A 113 -0.36 0.12 -15.66
N ILE A 114 0.87 -0.26 -15.97
CA ILE A 114 2.07 0.20 -15.26
C ILE A 114 2.26 1.70 -15.42
N ILE A 115 2.15 2.21 -16.65
CA ILE A 115 2.54 3.58 -16.98
C ILE A 115 1.47 4.57 -16.59
N THR A 116 0.24 4.42 -17.11
CA THR A 116 -0.84 5.40 -16.93
C THR A 116 -1.94 4.93 -15.99
N GLY A 117 -2.00 3.62 -15.72
CA GLY A 117 -3.14 3.01 -15.04
C GLY A 117 -4.32 2.77 -15.99
N ASP A 118 -5.27 1.99 -15.53
CA ASP A 118 -6.42 1.46 -16.28
C ASP A 118 -7.77 2.03 -15.80
N GLY A 119 -7.78 3.27 -15.31
CA GLY A 119 -9.01 3.98 -14.92
C GLY A 119 -9.52 3.67 -13.51
N GLY A 120 -8.66 3.16 -12.63
CA GLY A 120 -8.96 2.91 -11.22
C GLY A 120 -7.85 3.34 -10.26
N ARG A 121 -7.88 2.82 -9.02
CA ARG A 121 -6.80 3.02 -8.03
C ARG A 121 -5.59 2.13 -8.27
N GLN A 122 -5.45 1.47 -9.42
CA GLN A 122 -4.37 0.52 -9.70
C GLN A 122 -3.44 1.05 -10.79
N GLY A 123 -2.19 0.60 -10.78
CA GLY A 123 -1.18 1.01 -11.76
C GLY A 123 -0.81 2.51 -11.71
N GLY A 124 -0.29 3.02 -12.82
CA GLY A 124 0.00 4.44 -13.01
C GLY A 124 1.20 4.94 -12.21
N HIS A 125 2.39 4.49 -12.58
CA HIS A 125 3.65 4.81 -11.90
C HIS A 125 4.59 5.67 -12.74
N LEU A 126 4.18 6.13 -13.92
CA LEU A 126 4.91 7.19 -14.62
C LEU A 126 4.84 8.48 -13.82
N ALA A 127 5.91 9.28 -13.84
CA ALA A 127 5.93 10.59 -13.20
C ALA A 127 4.79 11.48 -13.72
N GLY A 128 4.06 12.09 -12.79
CA GLY A 128 2.93 12.98 -13.06
C GLY A 128 1.56 12.32 -13.10
N THR A 129 1.42 11.02 -12.81
CA THR A 129 0.09 10.37 -12.72
C THR A 129 -0.71 10.88 -11.51
N GLY A 130 -0.05 11.29 -10.44
CA GLY A 130 -0.65 11.99 -9.30
C GLY A 130 -1.54 11.12 -8.42
N PHE A 131 -1.50 9.79 -8.55
CA PHE A 131 -2.43 8.94 -7.80
C PHE A 131 -2.14 8.98 -6.29
N SER A 132 -3.19 9.25 -5.52
CA SER A 132 -3.16 9.36 -4.05
C SER A 132 -2.47 8.18 -3.36
N LYS A 133 -1.56 8.51 -2.43
CA LYS A 133 -0.76 7.54 -1.64
C LYS A 133 0.08 6.56 -2.46
N LYS A 134 0.40 6.88 -3.71
CA LYS A 134 1.28 6.07 -4.54
C LYS A 134 2.64 6.72 -4.74
N THR A 135 3.58 5.89 -5.15
CA THR A 135 4.87 6.30 -5.65
C THR A 135 4.89 6.26 -7.18
N GLU A 136 5.72 7.10 -7.78
CA GLU A 136 5.97 7.16 -9.21
C GLU A 136 7.48 7.05 -9.45
N PHE A 137 7.85 6.48 -10.60
CA PHE A 137 9.23 6.41 -11.04
C PHE A 137 9.81 7.82 -11.23
N PRO A 138 11.14 7.94 -11.25
CA PRO A 138 11.79 9.23 -11.47
C PRO A 138 11.30 9.92 -12.73
N LYS A 139 11.17 11.25 -12.67
CA LYS A 139 10.78 12.07 -13.82
C LYS A 139 11.71 11.90 -15.04
N SER A 140 12.97 11.51 -14.80
CA SER A 140 13.94 11.21 -15.87
C SER A 140 13.71 9.87 -16.56
N TRP A 141 12.86 8.99 -16.01
CA TRP A 141 12.54 7.70 -16.61
C TRP A 141 11.29 7.84 -17.48
N ASP A 142 11.46 7.59 -18.77
CA ASP A 142 10.36 7.48 -19.70
C ASP A 142 9.69 6.09 -19.63
N LYS A 143 8.63 5.92 -20.43
CA LYS A 143 7.92 4.64 -20.56
C LYS A 143 8.87 3.48 -20.87
N ALA A 144 9.79 3.66 -21.82
CA ALA A 144 10.68 2.58 -22.25
C ALA A 144 11.61 2.14 -21.12
N LYS A 145 12.21 3.10 -20.40
CA LYS A 145 13.08 2.83 -19.26
C LYS A 145 12.34 2.10 -18.12
N ILE A 146 11.11 2.49 -17.82
CA ILE A 146 10.31 1.83 -16.77
C ILE A 146 10.03 0.37 -17.12
N LEU A 147 9.60 0.11 -18.36
CA LEU A 147 9.30 -1.25 -18.81
C LEU A 147 10.56 -2.12 -18.87
N ASP A 148 11.66 -1.56 -19.35
CA ASP A 148 12.97 -2.23 -19.36
C ASP A 148 13.44 -2.56 -17.94
N ALA A 149 13.39 -1.60 -17.01
CA ALA A 149 13.75 -1.83 -15.61
C ALA A 149 12.88 -2.91 -14.94
N ALA A 150 11.57 -2.89 -15.20
CA ALA A 150 10.64 -3.90 -14.70
C ALA A 150 11.01 -5.31 -15.19
N HIS A 151 11.37 -5.44 -16.46
CA HIS A 151 11.83 -6.70 -17.06
C HIS A 151 13.23 -7.08 -16.55
N GLN A 152 14.19 -6.17 -16.49
CA GLN A 152 15.53 -6.42 -15.96
C GLN A 152 15.49 -7.03 -14.55
N VAL A 153 14.59 -6.55 -13.69
CA VAL A 153 14.43 -7.11 -12.33
C VAL A 153 13.98 -8.58 -12.36
N THR A 154 13.13 -8.99 -13.30
CA THR A 154 12.71 -10.40 -13.41
C THR A 154 13.84 -11.30 -13.91
N GLN A 155 14.84 -10.74 -14.59
CA GLN A 155 16.00 -11.47 -15.10
C GLN A 155 17.13 -11.62 -14.07
N SER A 156 17.08 -10.87 -12.95
CA SER A 156 18.18 -10.76 -11.99
C SER A 156 18.31 -11.93 -11.01
N GLY A 157 17.30 -12.79 -10.88
CA GLY A 157 17.31 -13.90 -9.93
C GLY A 157 15.93 -14.51 -9.69
N PRO A 158 15.81 -15.42 -8.70
CA PRO A 158 14.53 -16.01 -8.33
C PRO A 158 13.56 -14.95 -7.75
N PRO A 159 12.25 -15.20 -7.79
CA PRO A 159 11.28 -14.29 -7.18
C PRO A 159 11.52 -14.17 -5.67
N SER A 160 11.41 -12.95 -5.17
CA SER A 160 11.48 -12.62 -3.74
C SER A 160 10.27 -13.13 -2.95
N LYS A 161 9.13 -13.38 -3.62
CA LYS A 161 7.90 -13.93 -3.02
C LYS A 161 7.09 -14.67 -4.07
N GLY A 162 6.42 -15.74 -3.67
CA GLY A 162 5.47 -16.47 -4.49
C GLY A 162 5.69 -17.99 -4.45
N PRO A 163 4.76 -18.79 -5.02
CA PRO A 163 3.51 -18.36 -5.63
C PRO A 163 2.50 -17.83 -4.59
N TYR A 164 1.73 -16.81 -4.94
CA TYR A 164 0.60 -16.35 -4.13
C TYR A 164 -0.65 -16.08 -4.99
N PRO A 165 -1.87 -16.25 -4.45
CA PRO A 165 -3.09 -16.07 -5.22
C PRO A 165 -3.35 -14.59 -5.52
N THR A 166 -3.75 -14.30 -6.75
CA THR A 166 -4.14 -12.98 -7.26
C THR A 166 -5.23 -13.12 -8.33
N LYS A 167 -5.54 -12.02 -9.02
CA LYS A 167 -6.37 -12.00 -10.23
C LYS A 167 -5.60 -11.47 -11.42
N ASP A 168 -5.91 -11.95 -12.61
CA ASP A 168 -5.43 -11.39 -13.87
C ASP A 168 -6.17 -10.08 -14.24
N ALA A 169 -5.92 -9.56 -15.44
CA ALA A 169 -6.59 -8.36 -15.94
C ALA A 169 -8.12 -8.50 -16.10
N ASN A 170 -8.62 -9.72 -16.34
CA ASN A 170 -10.05 -10.01 -16.48
C ASN A 170 -10.74 -10.28 -15.13
N GLY A 171 -9.96 -10.36 -14.05
CA GLY A 171 -10.45 -10.68 -12.72
C GLY A 171 -10.48 -12.17 -12.41
N ASP A 172 -9.93 -13.00 -13.31
CA ASP A 172 -9.89 -14.45 -13.17
C ASP A 172 -8.79 -14.88 -12.18
N PRO A 173 -9.00 -15.93 -11.38
CA PRO A 173 -8.01 -16.42 -10.43
C PRO A 173 -6.67 -16.80 -11.08
N ALA A 174 -5.58 -16.21 -10.61
CA ALA A 174 -4.23 -16.42 -11.14
C ALA A 174 -3.20 -16.53 -10.01
N TRP A 175 -2.07 -17.17 -10.29
CA TRP A 175 -0.92 -17.20 -9.38
C TRP A 175 0.09 -16.12 -9.77
N ALA A 176 0.74 -15.50 -8.80
CA ALA A 176 1.75 -14.48 -9.04
C ALA A 176 3.01 -14.65 -8.18
N TYR A 177 4.06 -13.98 -8.65
CA TYR A 177 5.38 -13.92 -8.05
C TYR A 177 5.84 -12.45 -8.01
N ASP A 178 6.47 -12.04 -6.91
CA ASP A 178 7.10 -10.72 -6.81
C ASP A 178 8.61 -10.84 -7.00
N TYR A 179 9.14 -10.00 -7.87
CA TYR A 179 10.57 -9.76 -8.06
C TYR A 179 10.89 -8.37 -7.53
N THR A 180 12.03 -8.23 -6.86
CA THR A 180 12.52 -6.95 -6.34
C THR A 180 13.98 -6.82 -6.70
N GLY A 181 14.36 -5.68 -7.28
CA GLY A 181 15.75 -5.38 -7.63
C GLY A 181 15.99 -3.88 -7.65
N VAL A 182 17.22 -3.47 -7.90
CA VAL A 182 17.61 -2.05 -7.98
C VAL A 182 18.11 -1.74 -9.38
N VAL A 183 17.58 -0.68 -10.00
CA VAL A 183 17.99 -0.18 -11.32
C VAL A 183 18.26 1.32 -11.18
N ASP A 184 19.48 1.75 -11.51
CA ASP A 184 19.96 3.14 -11.36
C ASP A 184 19.68 3.78 -9.99
N GLY A 185 19.85 3.00 -8.92
CA GLY A 185 19.62 3.45 -7.54
C GLY A 185 18.15 3.44 -7.08
N VAL A 186 17.22 3.06 -7.95
CA VAL A 186 15.80 2.93 -7.64
C VAL A 186 15.44 1.47 -7.43
N THR A 187 14.87 1.15 -6.27
CA THR A 187 14.23 -0.14 -6.00
C THR A 187 13.01 -0.26 -6.90
N VAL A 188 12.92 -1.35 -7.65
CA VAL A 188 11.79 -1.68 -8.51
C VAL A 188 11.20 -3.00 -8.05
N LYS A 189 9.90 -2.99 -7.81
CA LYS A 189 9.13 -4.19 -7.50
C LYS A 189 8.24 -4.53 -8.69
N THR A 190 8.41 -5.75 -9.23
CA THR A 190 7.67 -6.27 -10.38
C THR A 190 6.86 -7.48 -9.96
N THR A 191 5.57 -7.50 -10.27
CA THR A 191 4.71 -8.67 -10.07
C THR A 191 4.47 -9.36 -11.41
N VAL A 192 4.79 -10.65 -11.47
CA VAL A 192 4.66 -11.50 -12.66
C VAL A 192 3.63 -12.59 -12.40
N LEU A 193 2.67 -12.76 -13.30
CA LEU A 193 1.70 -13.85 -13.25
C LEU A 193 2.37 -15.17 -13.67
N ALA A 194 1.79 -16.30 -13.25
CA ALA A 194 2.31 -17.63 -13.58
C ALA A 194 2.32 -17.95 -15.09
N ASN A 195 1.58 -17.19 -15.90
CA ASN A 195 1.61 -17.27 -17.37
C ASN A 195 2.78 -16.49 -18.00
N GLY A 196 3.63 -15.81 -17.20
CA GLY A 196 4.75 -15.00 -17.68
C GLY A 196 4.45 -13.50 -17.85
N GLU A 197 3.19 -13.08 -17.75
CA GLU A 197 2.85 -11.66 -17.87
C GLU A 197 3.42 -10.84 -16.70
N ILE A 198 4.19 -9.79 -17.00
CA ILE A 198 4.48 -8.74 -16.04
C ILE A 198 3.20 -7.92 -15.84
N ARG A 199 2.51 -8.13 -14.72
CA ARG A 199 1.20 -7.52 -14.44
C ARG A 199 1.29 -6.08 -13.93
N THR A 200 2.31 -5.80 -13.12
CA THR A 200 2.55 -4.47 -12.56
C THR A 200 4.01 -4.30 -12.16
N ALA A 201 4.48 -3.06 -12.14
CA ALA A 201 5.78 -2.65 -11.66
C ALA A 201 5.70 -1.26 -11.04
N TYR A 202 6.36 -1.04 -9.91
CA TYR A 202 6.37 0.25 -9.22
C TYR A 202 7.62 0.40 -8.34
N PRO A 203 8.02 1.64 -8.01
CA PRO A 203 9.10 1.87 -7.05
C PRO A 203 8.56 1.88 -5.62
N PRO A 204 8.79 0.84 -4.78
CA PRO A 204 8.15 0.75 -3.47
C PRO A 204 8.72 1.73 -2.44
N ASN A 205 9.94 2.24 -2.65
CA ASN A 205 10.62 3.09 -1.68
C ASN A 205 10.65 4.56 -2.15
N GLY A 206 9.86 5.41 -1.48
CA GLY A 206 9.82 6.85 -1.75
C GLY A 206 11.09 7.61 -1.39
N ALA A 207 12.03 6.98 -0.67
CA ALA A 207 13.32 7.60 -0.34
C ALA A 207 14.41 7.37 -1.41
N ASP A 208 14.14 6.54 -2.42
CA ASP A 208 15.10 6.29 -3.48
C ASP A 208 15.25 7.54 -4.38
N PRO A 209 16.42 7.76 -4.99
CA PRO A 209 16.71 8.97 -5.76
C PRO A 209 15.68 9.22 -6.87
N GLY A 210 15.02 10.38 -6.80
CA GLY A 210 14.07 10.84 -7.80
C GLY A 210 12.70 10.16 -7.75
N VAL A 211 12.47 9.15 -6.91
CA VAL A 211 11.13 8.57 -6.72
C VAL A 211 10.19 9.61 -6.14
N ILE A 212 9.04 9.77 -6.77
CA ILE A 212 8.04 10.76 -6.38
C ILE A 212 7.02 10.08 -5.49
N THR A 213 6.70 10.67 -4.34
CA THR A 213 5.65 10.17 -3.43
C THR A 213 4.48 11.13 -3.40
N ASN A 214 3.29 10.65 -3.75
CA ASN A 214 2.08 11.46 -3.74
C ASN A 214 1.41 11.46 -2.35
N PRO A 215 0.96 12.63 -1.88
CA PRO A 215 0.25 12.74 -0.62
C PRO A 215 -1.11 12.03 -0.66
N PRO A 216 -1.74 11.81 0.49
CA PRO A 216 -3.14 11.39 0.55
C PRO A 216 -4.05 12.49 0.00
N ALA A 217 -5.05 12.07 -0.79
CA ALA A 217 -6.13 12.95 -1.21
C ALA A 217 -6.85 13.58 -0.01
N PRO A 218 -7.34 14.83 -0.14
CA PRO A 218 -8.06 15.53 0.92
C PRO A 218 -9.23 14.71 1.46
N ASN A 219 -9.35 14.69 2.79
CA ASN A 219 -10.41 14.00 3.51
C ASN A 219 -10.98 14.91 4.62
N PRO A 220 -12.24 15.36 4.55
CA PRO A 220 -13.23 15.01 3.52
C PRO A 220 -12.87 15.57 2.14
N ALA A 221 -13.30 14.88 1.09
CA ALA A 221 -13.14 15.38 -0.28
C ALA A 221 -13.98 16.66 -0.49
N PRO A 222 -13.57 17.56 -1.41
CA PRO A 222 -14.33 18.76 -1.72
C PRO A 222 -15.78 18.46 -2.11
N LYS A 223 -16.68 19.38 -1.79
CA LYS A 223 -18.07 19.26 -2.20
C LYS A 223 -18.18 19.28 -3.72
N GLY A 224 -19.00 18.39 -4.24
CA GLY A 224 -19.40 18.42 -5.64
C GLY A 224 -18.46 17.72 -6.62
N ILE A 225 -17.49 16.93 -6.15
CA ILE A 225 -16.64 16.08 -7.00
C ILE A 225 -17.46 15.07 -7.83
N PRO A 226 -16.99 14.67 -9.02
CA PRO A 226 -17.58 13.58 -9.79
C PRO A 226 -17.38 12.22 -9.10
N MET A 227 -18.28 11.26 -9.35
CA MET A 227 -18.29 9.97 -8.64
C MET A 227 -17.35 8.91 -9.20
N SER A 228 -16.78 9.08 -10.40
CA SER A 228 -16.20 7.94 -11.14
C SER A 228 -14.68 7.80 -11.08
N ASN A 229 -13.91 8.86 -10.84
CA ASN A 229 -12.46 8.83 -11.01
C ASN A 229 -11.70 9.17 -9.72
N PRO A 230 -10.62 8.45 -9.38
CA PRO A 230 -9.69 8.87 -8.34
C PRO A 230 -9.14 10.27 -8.64
N PRO A 231 -8.88 11.10 -7.62
CA PRO A 231 -8.24 12.38 -7.85
C PRO A 231 -6.77 12.22 -8.20
N HIS A 232 -6.28 13.20 -8.95
CA HIS A 232 -4.88 13.33 -9.36
C HIS A 232 -4.24 14.50 -8.64
N TYR A 233 -3.09 14.28 -8.02
CA TYR A 233 -2.25 15.30 -7.44
C TYR A 233 -1.22 15.78 -8.45
N SER A 234 -1.21 17.08 -8.69
CA SER A 234 -0.24 17.76 -9.54
C SER A 234 1.08 17.91 -8.75
N ASN A 235 1.87 16.84 -8.67
CA ASN A 235 3.04 16.80 -7.79
C ASN A 235 4.14 17.78 -8.23
N PRO A 236 4.62 18.70 -7.37
CA PRO A 236 5.70 19.64 -7.72
C PRO A 236 7.00 18.97 -8.19
N ASP A 237 7.34 17.79 -7.67
CA ASP A 237 8.54 17.06 -8.10
C ASP A 237 8.40 16.50 -9.53
N ALA A 238 7.16 16.28 -9.98
CA ALA A 238 6.83 15.99 -11.37
C ALA A 238 6.75 17.27 -12.23
N GLY A 239 6.80 18.46 -11.63
CA GLY A 239 6.59 19.76 -12.28
C GLY A 239 5.15 20.29 -12.19
N GLY A 240 4.35 19.74 -11.28
CA GLY A 240 3.01 20.22 -10.96
C GLY A 240 2.97 21.43 -10.01
N ASP A 241 1.76 21.84 -9.66
CA ASP A 241 1.46 23.05 -8.87
C ASP A 241 0.98 22.75 -7.44
N GLY A 242 0.97 21.48 -7.03
CA GLY A 242 0.49 21.02 -5.73
C GLY A 242 -1.04 21.00 -5.59
N SER A 243 -1.77 21.06 -6.70
CA SER A 243 -3.24 20.96 -6.69
C SER A 243 -3.74 19.52 -6.75
N TRP A 244 -4.94 19.30 -6.21
CA TRP A 244 -5.74 18.09 -6.43
C TRP A 244 -6.80 18.33 -7.48
N THR A 245 -6.93 17.43 -8.44
CA THR A 245 -7.95 17.49 -9.49
C THR A 245 -8.84 16.26 -9.44
N TRP A 246 -10.16 16.48 -9.44
CA TRP A 246 -11.18 15.46 -9.69
C TRP A 246 -11.88 15.81 -11.00
N GLU A 247 -11.87 14.88 -11.96
CA GLU A 247 -12.49 15.07 -13.26
C GLU A 247 -13.38 13.88 -13.61
N GLY A 248 -14.57 14.15 -14.14
CA GLY A 248 -15.48 13.10 -14.55
C GLY A 248 -16.94 13.54 -14.70
N PRO A 249 -17.82 12.61 -15.07
CA PRO A 249 -19.24 12.87 -15.25
C PRO A 249 -19.93 13.21 -13.92
N LYS A 250 -20.86 14.16 -13.99
CA LYS A 250 -21.82 14.51 -12.95
C LYS A 250 -23.14 14.95 -13.59
N GLY A 251 -24.11 14.05 -13.59
CA GLY A 251 -25.35 14.26 -14.34
C GLY A 251 -25.08 14.23 -15.85
N ASP A 252 -25.56 15.25 -16.56
CA ASP A 252 -25.41 15.44 -18.01
C ASP A 252 -24.11 16.17 -18.41
N LYS A 253 -23.26 16.48 -17.42
CA LYS A 253 -22.04 17.28 -17.60
C LYS A 253 -20.80 16.50 -17.25
N VAL A 254 -19.68 16.92 -17.81
CA VAL A 254 -18.34 16.58 -17.30
C VAL A 254 -17.85 17.77 -16.48
N ILE A 255 -17.49 17.54 -15.23
CA ILE A 255 -16.97 18.58 -14.36
C ILE A 255 -15.52 18.30 -13.97
N ARG A 256 -14.78 19.39 -13.75
CA ARG A 256 -13.47 19.38 -13.11
C ARG A 256 -13.57 20.16 -11.81
N VAL A 257 -13.21 19.53 -10.71
CA VAL A 257 -13.02 20.18 -9.42
C VAL A 257 -11.52 20.24 -9.16
N VAL A 258 -10.98 21.42 -8.86
CA VAL A 258 -9.57 21.61 -8.49
C VAL A 258 -9.50 22.20 -7.10
N GLN A 259 -8.74 21.58 -6.21
CA GLN A 259 -8.36 22.15 -4.92
C GLN A 259 -6.89 22.52 -4.96
N ASP A 260 -6.56 23.80 -4.84
CA ASP A 260 -5.17 24.27 -4.86
C ASP A 260 -4.41 23.92 -3.56
N ALA A 261 -3.11 24.21 -3.53
CA ALA A 261 -2.26 23.96 -2.36
C ALA A 261 -2.66 24.76 -1.12
N SER A 262 -3.43 25.84 -1.27
CA SER A 262 -3.99 26.64 -0.15
C SER A 262 -5.36 26.13 0.31
N GLY A 263 -5.92 25.14 -0.38
CA GLY A 263 -7.22 24.55 -0.09
C GLY A 263 -8.40 25.24 -0.77
N ASN A 264 -8.17 26.21 -1.66
CA ASN A 264 -9.26 26.86 -2.40
C ASN A 264 -9.80 25.90 -3.47
N VAL A 265 -11.13 25.82 -3.57
CA VAL A 265 -11.80 24.89 -4.47
C VAL A 265 -12.43 25.65 -5.63
N THR A 266 -12.14 25.22 -6.86
CA THR A 266 -12.80 25.69 -8.08
C THR A 266 -13.54 24.53 -8.75
N THR A 267 -14.66 24.82 -9.39
CA THR A 267 -15.44 23.84 -10.16
C THR A 267 -15.72 24.40 -11.55
N THR A 268 -15.37 23.64 -12.58
CA THR A 268 -15.51 24.02 -13.98
C THR A 268 -16.34 22.97 -14.71
N ASP A 269 -17.31 23.41 -15.52
CA ASP A 269 -17.99 22.56 -16.51
C ASP A 269 -17.12 22.46 -17.76
N ILE A 270 -16.67 21.25 -18.08
CA ILE A 270 -15.79 20.96 -19.22
C ILE A 270 -16.50 20.11 -20.28
N THR A 271 -17.84 20.10 -20.27
CA THR A 271 -18.64 19.36 -21.25
C THR A 271 -18.33 19.86 -22.67
N PRO A 272 -17.91 18.96 -23.60
CA PRO A 272 -17.66 19.36 -24.97
C PRO A 272 -18.92 19.96 -25.62
N PRO A 273 -18.80 21.02 -26.45
CA PRO A 273 -19.95 21.58 -27.13
C PRO A 273 -20.60 20.53 -28.05
N LYS A 274 -21.93 20.42 -27.99
CA LYS A 274 -22.67 19.51 -28.89
C LYS A 274 -22.44 19.94 -30.34
N PRO A 275 -22.17 19.00 -31.27
CA PRO A 275 -22.04 19.33 -32.68
C PRO A 275 -23.33 20.01 -33.17
N LYS A 276 -23.18 21.16 -33.83
CA LYS A 276 -24.32 21.82 -34.49
C LYS A 276 -24.78 20.90 -35.63
N LYS A 277 -26.04 20.47 -35.57
CA LYS A 277 -26.70 19.73 -36.65
C LYS A 277 -26.99 20.66 -37.83
#